data_AF-A0A916SXL6-F1
#
_entry.id   AF-A0A916SXL6-F1
#
_cell.length_a   1.000
_cell.length_b   1.000
_cell.length_c   1.000
_cell.angle_alpha   90.00
_cell.angle_beta   90.00
_cell.angle_gamma   90.00
#
_symmetry.space_group_name_H-M   'P 1'
#
loop_
_entity.id
_entity.type
_entity.pdbx_description
1 polymer ?
#
loop_
_entity_poly.entity_id
_entity_poly.type
_entity_poly.pdbx_seq_one_letter_code
_entity_poly.pdbx_strand_id
1 'polypeptide(L)'
;MSRWLILRTSGGQTLPLAASLGAAGFAVWTPARVLRRSIPAKTPSGKRLIATDAPILPTFVFAAEADLLRLAAAAVELPSPHPAFSIYRHGGRVPLVGDSEIAGLREEEAREAAVIRAMREAESHAAAEAIRIAAIKSEAARRRATRELERKQRAALRAKPCQLAPGTVVEVAEMPALIGVPGVVESVDGAHAHVRFGTQSWKIEGWRVYPSTLSTIAA
;
A
#
# COMPACT_ATOMS: atom_id res chain seq x y z
N MET A 1 -2.99 -22.84 -6.08
CA MET A 1 -3.03 -21.39 -5.83
C MET A 1 -1.80 -21.03 -5.02
N SER A 2 -0.95 -20.14 -5.53
CA SER A 2 0.25 -19.72 -4.81
C SER A 2 -0.13 -18.73 -3.70
N ARG A 3 0.44 -18.93 -2.51
CA ARG A 3 0.33 -18.00 -1.39
C ARG A 3 1.70 -17.41 -1.09
N TRP A 4 1.68 -16.15 -0.70
CA TRP A 4 2.86 -15.36 -0.42
C TRP A 4 2.86 -14.91 1.03
N LEU A 5 4.03 -14.95 1.66
CA LEU A 5 4.29 -14.28 2.92
C LEU A 5 5.04 -12.97 2.64
N ILE A 6 5.00 -12.07 3.62
CA ILE A 6 5.65 -10.76 3.53
C ILE A 6 6.92 -10.76 4.39
N LEU A 7 8.03 -10.35 3.79
CA LEU A 7 9.29 -10.04 4.47
C LEU A 7 9.44 -8.53 4.60
N ARG A 8 10.02 -8.08 5.72
CA ARG A 8 10.38 -6.70 5.99
C ARG A 8 11.89 -6.51 5.99
N THR A 9 12.35 -5.42 5.40
CA THR A 9 13.74 -4.98 5.45
C THR A 9 13.81 -3.44 5.44
N SER A 10 15.02 -2.87 5.51
CA SER A 10 15.19 -1.43 5.34
C SER A 10 14.96 -1.02 3.87
N GLY A 11 14.47 0.20 3.63
CA GLY A 11 14.02 0.62 2.30
C GLY A 11 15.09 0.45 1.20
N GLY A 12 16.34 0.79 1.50
CA GLY A 12 17.47 0.64 0.59
C GLY A 12 17.91 -0.81 0.31
N GLN A 13 17.45 -1.77 1.13
CA GLN A 13 17.80 -3.19 1.01
C GLN A 13 16.72 -4.03 0.32
N THR A 14 15.59 -3.43 -0.07
CA THR A 14 14.46 -4.17 -0.68
C THR A 14 14.87 -4.96 -1.92
N LEU A 15 15.48 -4.31 -2.92
CA LEU A 15 15.93 -4.98 -4.15
C LEU A 15 17.15 -5.89 -3.92
N PRO A 16 18.20 -5.46 -3.17
CA PRO A 16 19.31 -6.35 -2.82
C PRO A 16 18.87 -7.64 -2.10
N LEU A 17 17.91 -7.54 -1.18
CA LEU A 17 17.37 -8.70 -0.46
C LEU A 17 16.66 -9.66 -1.40
N ALA A 18 15.75 -9.14 -2.23
CA ALA A 18 15.03 -9.97 -3.20
C ALA A 18 15.99 -10.67 -4.18
N ALA A 19 17.02 -9.96 -4.66
CA ALA A 19 18.05 -10.54 -5.53
C ALA A 19 18.88 -11.62 -4.81
N SER A 20 19.33 -11.34 -3.58
CA SER A 20 20.13 -12.27 -2.77
C SER A 20 19.36 -13.56 -2.43
N LEU A 21 18.09 -13.44 -2.01
CA LEU A 21 17.23 -14.59 -1.74
C LEU A 21 16.89 -15.34 -3.04
N GLY A 22 16.60 -14.64 -4.13
CA GLY A 22 16.36 -15.28 -5.43
C GLY A 22 17.57 -16.10 -5.90
N ALA A 23 18.78 -15.57 -5.74
CA ALA A 23 20.03 -16.28 -6.06
C ALA A 23 20.27 -17.52 -5.18
N ALA A 24 19.75 -17.53 -3.95
CA ALA A 24 19.77 -18.69 -3.06
C ALA A 24 18.64 -19.70 -3.29
N GLY A 25 17.84 -19.51 -4.36
CA GLY A 25 16.78 -20.43 -4.76
C GLY A 25 15.50 -20.31 -3.94
N PHE A 26 15.27 -19.15 -3.29
CA PHE A 26 13.97 -18.83 -2.71
C PHE A 26 13.04 -18.29 -3.79
N ALA A 27 11.76 -18.66 -3.75
CA ALA A 27 10.74 -18.08 -4.62
C ALA A 27 10.31 -16.72 -4.07
N VAL A 28 11.05 -15.67 -4.41
CA VAL A 28 10.84 -14.29 -3.94
C VAL A 28 10.56 -13.32 -5.07
N TRP A 29 9.80 -12.27 -4.76
CA TRP A 29 9.48 -11.18 -5.67
C TRP A 29 9.22 -9.89 -4.91
N THR A 30 9.59 -8.76 -5.48
CA THR A 30 9.20 -7.43 -4.99
C THR A 30 8.92 -6.55 -6.20
N PRO A 31 7.82 -5.77 -6.21
CA PRO A 31 7.49 -4.94 -7.36
C PRO A 31 8.51 -3.82 -7.52
N ALA A 32 9.11 -3.72 -8.70
CA ALA A 32 10.12 -2.72 -9.03
C ALA A 32 9.69 -1.78 -10.17
N ARG A 33 10.28 -0.60 -10.22
CA ARG A 33 10.14 0.37 -11.32
C ARG A 33 11.50 0.99 -11.64
N VAL A 34 11.67 1.46 -12.88
CA VAL A 34 12.89 2.17 -13.28
C VAL A 34 12.71 3.67 -13.09
N LEU A 35 13.53 4.26 -12.22
CA LEU A 35 13.64 5.70 -12.07
C LEU A 35 14.69 6.27 -13.04
N ARG A 36 14.33 7.33 -13.75
CA ARG A 36 15.28 8.12 -14.54
C ARG A 36 15.67 9.37 -13.77
N ARG A 37 16.95 9.50 -13.41
CA ARG A 37 17.50 10.68 -12.75
C ARG A 37 18.54 11.35 -13.63
N SER A 38 18.50 12.67 -13.69
CA SER A 38 19.57 13.47 -14.27
C SER A 38 20.63 13.73 -13.22
N ILE A 39 21.86 13.30 -13.47
CA ILE A 39 23.02 13.60 -12.62
C ILE A 39 23.96 14.58 -13.34
N PRO A 40 24.72 15.41 -12.59
CA PRO A 40 25.80 16.19 -13.17
C PRO A 40 26.83 15.30 -13.86
N ALA A 41 27.28 15.67 -15.06
CA ALA A 41 28.29 14.93 -15.80
C ALA A 41 29.17 15.86 -16.65
N LYS A 42 30.41 15.45 -16.90
CA LYS A 42 31.34 16.13 -17.82
C LYS A 42 30.96 15.88 -19.29
N THR A 43 29.78 16.31 -19.69
CA THR A 43 29.30 16.29 -21.09
C THR A 43 28.96 17.72 -21.53
N PRO A 44 28.83 18.03 -22.83
CA PRO A 44 28.47 19.37 -23.29
C PRO A 44 27.16 19.92 -22.71
N SER A 45 26.22 19.03 -22.36
CA SER A 45 24.94 19.38 -21.71
C SER A 45 25.04 19.56 -20.19
N GLY A 46 26.18 19.25 -19.58
CA GLY A 46 26.41 19.25 -18.13
C GLY A 46 25.66 18.16 -17.35
N LYS A 47 24.87 17.32 -18.03
CA LYS A 47 23.95 16.37 -17.41
C LYS A 47 24.01 15.00 -18.10
N ARG A 48 23.84 13.92 -17.33
CA ARG A 48 23.66 12.56 -17.85
C ARG A 48 22.42 11.95 -17.20
N LEU A 49 21.57 11.32 -18.01
CA LEU A 49 20.46 10.53 -17.51
C LEU A 49 20.94 9.14 -17.10
N ILE A 50 20.58 8.71 -15.90
CA ILE A 50 20.80 7.35 -15.39
C ILE A 50 19.45 6.71 -15.12
N ALA A 51 19.28 5.48 -15.59
CA ALA A 51 18.21 4.59 -15.21
C ALA A 51 18.63 3.78 -13.98
N THR A 52 17.80 3.74 -12.95
CA THR A 52 18.07 2.98 -11.72
C THR A 52 16.79 2.32 -11.25
N ASP A 53 16.85 1.03 -10.95
CA ASP A 53 15.71 0.30 -10.39
C ASP A 53 15.44 0.76 -8.96
N ALA A 54 14.16 0.93 -8.65
CA ALA A 54 13.68 1.28 -7.33
C ALA A 54 12.44 0.46 -6.99
N PRO A 55 12.28 0.03 -5.73
CA PRO A 55 11.07 -0.68 -5.32
C PRO A 55 9.85 0.25 -5.43
N ILE A 56 8.75 -0.27 -5.96
CA ILE A 56 7.43 0.39 -5.92
C ILE A 56 6.93 0.43 -4.48
N LEU A 57 7.20 -0.65 -3.73
CA LEU A 57 6.84 -0.82 -2.33
C LEU A 57 8.11 -1.02 -1.48
N PRO A 58 8.79 0.07 -1.07
CA PRO A 58 9.98 -0.05 -0.24
C PRO A 58 9.69 -0.80 1.06
N THR A 59 10.71 -1.46 1.60
CA THR A 59 10.69 -2.26 2.85
C THR A 59 10.02 -3.63 2.76
N PHE A 60 9.36 -3.96 1.65
CA PHE A 60 8.57 -5.19 1.52
C PHE A 60 9.06 -6.10 0.38
N VAL A 61 9.22 -7.39 0.69
CA VAL A 61 9.51 -8.46 -0.27
C VAL A 61 8.49 -9.58 -0.06
N PHE A 62 7.92 -10.11 -1.13
CA PHE A 62 7.02 -11.25 -1.09
C PHE A 62 7.83 -12.53 -1.31
N ALA A 63 7.54 -13.56 -0.53
CA ALA A 63 8.14 -14.89 -0.70
C ALA A 63 7.06 -15.97 -0.73
N ALA A 64 7.29 -17.09 -1.40
CA ALA A 64 6.35 -18.20 -1.42
C ALA A 64 6.15 -18.78 -0.02
N GLU A 65 4.92 -19.16 0.32
CA GLU A 65 4.58 -19.82 1.59
C GLU A 65 5.43 -21.09 1.84
N ALA A 66 5.72 -21.84 0.76
CA ALA A 66 6.53 -23.06 0.82
C ALA A 66 7.94 -22.84 1.39
N ASP A 67 8.47 -21.61 1.32
CA ASP A 67 9.80 -21.26 1.82
C ASP A 67 9.79 -20.76 3.28
N LEU A 68 8.63 -20.71 3.96
CA LEU A 68 8.48 -20.11 5.29
C LEU A 68 9.51 -20.61 6.32
N LEU A 69 9.68 -21.94 6.43
CA LEU A 69 10.61 -22.52 7.41
C LEU A 69 12.07 -22.22 7.06
N ARG A 70 12.43 -22.29 5.76
CA ARG A 70 13.78 -21.97 5.28
C ARG A 70 14.11 -20.49 5.51
N LEU A 71 13.15 -19.60 5.26
CA LEU A 71 13.29 -18.17 5.49
C LEU A 71 13.38 -17.83 6.98
N ALA A 72 12.64 -18.53 7.83
CA ALA A 72 12.72 -18.35 9.28
C ALA A 72 14.12 -18.74 9.81
N ALA A 73 14.71 -19.82 9.28
CA ALA A 73 16.07 -20.22 9.60
C ALA A 73 17.10 -19.18 9.09
N ALA A 74 16.99 -18.77 7.82
CA ALA A 74 17.88 -17.77 7.22
C ALA A 74 17.83 -16.40 7.92
N ALA A 75 16.68 -16.03 8.49
CA ALA A 75 16.51 -14.77 9.21
C ALA A 75 17.23 -14.71 10.57
N VAL A 76 17.58 -15.86 11.16
CA VAL A 76 18.29 -15.94 12.45
C VAL A 76 19.74 -16.42 12.31
N GLU A 77 20.15 -16.80 11.09
CA GLU A 77 21.52 -17.24 10.81
C GLU A 77 22.53 -16.11 10.98
N LEU A 78 23.63 -16.39 11.69
CA LEU A 78 24.69 -15.43 11.99
C LEU A 78 26.06 -16.08 11.73
N PRO A 79 26.86 -15.55 10.77
CA PRO A 79 26.56 -14.42 9.89
C PRO A 79 25.59 -14.78 8.75
N SER A 80 24.59 -13.94 8.49
CA SER A 80 23.65 -14.15 7.38
C SER A 80 24.30 -13.76 6.04
N PRO A 81 24.18 -14.58 4.97
CA PRO A 81 24.60 -14.20 3.62
C PRO A 81 23.63 -13.20 2.96
N HIS A 82 22.50 -12.89 3.60
CA HIS A 82 21.45 -12.04 3.09
C HIS A 82 21.42 -10.68 3.81
N PRO A 83 20.98 -9.59 3.14
CA PRO A 83 20.66 -8.34 3.84
C PRO A 83 19.67 -8.59 4.98
N ALA A 84 19.82 -7.88 6.11
CA ALA A 84 18.98 -8.10 7.28
C ALA A 84 17.47 -7.98 6.95
N PHE A 85 16.68 -8.96 7.38
CA PHE A 85 15.24 -9.02 7.15
C PHE A 85 14.50 -9.70 8.30
N SER A 86 13.17 -9.55 8.32
CA SER A 86 12.29 -10.26 9.26
C SER A 86 11.00 -10.69 8.56
N ILE A 87 10.38 -11.76 9.03
CA ILE A 87 9.05 -12.16 8.57
C ILE A 87 8.03 -11.20 9.18
N TYR A 88 7.17 -10.59 8.36
CA TYR A 88 6.10 -9.72 8.83
C TYR A 88 5.10 -10.52 9.68
N ARG A 89 4.73 -9.94 10.82
CA ARG A 89 3.75 -10.53 11.74
C ARG A 89 2.71 -9.49 12.12
N HIS A 90 1.45 -9.93 12.15
CA HIS A 90 0.31 -9.13 12.57
C HIS A 90 -0.56 -9.98 13.51
N GLY A 91 -0.85 -9.47 14.71
CA GLY A 91 -1.61 -10.22 15.73
C GLY A 91 -0.97 -11.57 16.10
N GLY A 92 0.37 -11.65 16.13
CA GLY A 92 1.11 -12.88 16.42
C GLY A 92 1.13 -13.93 15.30
N ARG A 93 0.52 -13.65 14.14
CA ARG A 93 0.44 -14.55 12.98
C ARG A 93 1.24 -14.01 11.80
N VAL A 94 1.64 -14.89 10.89
CA VAL A 94 2.21 -14.52 9.58
C VAL A 94 1.05 -14.41 8.59
N PRO A 95 0.71 -13.22 8.09
CA PRO A 95 -0.34 -13.09 7.09
C PRO A 95 0.11 -13.74 5.78
N LEU A 96 -0.82 -14.46 5.15
CA LEU A 96 -0.67 -15.04 3.83
C LEU A 96 -1.49 -14.24 2.84
N VAL A 97 -0.88 -13.91 1.71
CA VAL A 97 -1.45 -13.11 0.64
C VAL A 97 -1.60 -13.99 -0.60
N GLY A 98 -2.79 -14.03 -1.19
CA GLY A 98 -3.03 -14.76 -2.43
C GLY A 98 -2.48 -14.03 -3.66
N ASP A 99 -2.25 -14.77 -4.75
CA ASP A 99 -1.83 -14.18 -6.04
C ASP A 99 -2.74 -13.03 -6.51
N SER A 100 -4.06 -13.15 -6.30
CA SER A 100 -5.02 -12.11 -6.69
C SER A 100 -4.84 -10.80 -5.92
N GLU A 101 -4.37 -10.85 -4.69
CA GLU A 101 -4.17 -9.66 -3.86
C GLU A 101 -2.90 -8.89 -4.26
N ILE A 102 -1.91 -9.57 -4.86
CA ILE A 102 -0.71 -8.92 -5.43
C ILE A 102 -0.82 -8.65 -6.93
N ALA A 103 -1.90 -9.08 -7.59
CA ALA A 103 -2.08 -8.95 -9.03
C ALA A 103 -1.96 -7.49 -9.50
N GLY A 104 -2.57 -6.55 -8.77
CA GLY A 104 -2.47 -5.12 -9.09
C GLY A 104 -1.05 -4.57 -9.03
N LEU A 105 -0.19 -5.09 -8.15
CA LEU A 105 1.23 -4.71 -8.09
C LEU A 105 2.01 -5.27 -9.30
N ARG A 106 1.72 -6.49 -9.73
CA ARG A 106 2.30 -7.10 -10.93
C ARG A 106 1.88 -6.37 -12.21
N GLU A 107 0.61 -5.98 -12.30
CA GLU A 107 0.11 -5.18 -13.41
C GLU A 107 0.79 -3.81 -13.50
N GLU A 108 1.04 -3.16 -12.36
CA GLU A 108 1.74 -1.88 -12.31
C GLU A 108 3.20 -2.03 -12.79
N GLU A 109 3.92 -3.04 -12.28
CA GLU A 109 5.28 -3.38 -12.72
C GLU A 109 5.33 -3.67 -14.23
N ALA A 110 4.41 -4.51 -14.73
CA ALA A 110 4.33 -4.85 -16.15
C ALA A 110 4.04 -3.63 -17.03
N ARG A 111 3.19 -2.70 -16.57
CA ARG A 111 2.88 -1.47 -17.31
C ARG A 111 4.09 -0.56 -17.41
N GLU A 112 4.79 -0.34 -16.30
CA GLU A 112 6.02 0.45 -16.28
C GLU A 112 7.09 -0.17 -17.19
N ALA A 113 7.28 -1.50 -17.10
CA ALA A 113 8.20 -2.22 -17.97
C ALA A 113 7.83 -2.08 -19.46
N ALA A 114 6.54 -2.12 -19.80
CA ALA A 114 6.06 -1.94 -21.16
C ALA A 114 6.32 -0.53 -21.70
N VAL A 115 6.10 0.51 -20.89
CA VAL A 115 6.43 1.91 -21.27
C VAL A 115 7.92 2.04 -21.53
N ILE A 116 8.77 1.50 -20.66
CA ILE A 116 10.24 1.57 -20.81
C ILE A 116 10.69 0.82 -22.07
N ARG A 117 10.14 -0.37 -22.33
CA ARG A 117 10.43 -1.14 -23.54
C ARG A 117 10.02 -0.37 -24.79
N ALA A 118 8.79 0.14 -24.84
CA ALA A 118 8.31 0.95 -25.97
C ALA A 118 9.19 2.19 -26.21
N MET A 119 9.64 2.85 -25.14
CA MET A 119 10.58 3.98 -25.27
C MET A 119 11.97 3.57 -25.79
N ARG A 120 12.44 2.35 -25.52
CA ARG A 120 13.72 1.82 -26.03
C ARG A 120 13.62 1.39 -27.49
N GLU A 121 12.47 0.86 -27.88
CA GLU A 121 12.16 0.41 -29.25
C GLU A 121 11.80 1.57 -30.19
N ALA A 122 11.52 2.76 -29.64
CA ALA A 122 11.21 3.94 -30.43
C ALA A 122 12.38 4.35 -31.33
N GLU A 123 12.12 4.43 -32.63
CA GLU A 123 13.10 4.76 -33.67
C GLU A 123 13.63 6.20 -33.58
N SER A 124 12.92 7.09 -32.88
CA SER A 124 13.30 8.49 -32.72
C SER A 124 13.06 9.01 -31.31
N HIS A 125 13.83 10.04 -30.94
CA HIS A 125 13.64 10.76 -29.68
C HIS A 125 12.23 11.37 -29.58
N ALA A 126 11.69 11.89 -30.67
CA ALA A 126 10.34 12.45 -30.71
C ALA A 126 9.28 11.37 -30.43
N ALA A 127 9.43 10.17 -30.99
CA ALA A 127 8.54 9.04 -30.70
C ALA A 127 8.64 8.58 -29.23
N ALA A 128 9.85 8.48 -28.69
CA ALA A 128 10.07 8.14 -27.28
C ALA A 128 9.42 9.17 -26.32
N GLU A 129 9.51 10.46 -26.64
CA GLU A 129 8.89 11.52 -25.85
C GLU A 129 7.36 11.53 -25.98
N ALA A 130 6.82 11.22 -27.16
CA ALA A 130 5.37 11.07 -27.34
C ALA A 130 4.80 9.92 -26.49
N ILE A 131 5.49 8.76 -26.47
CA ILE A 131 5.13 7.61 -25.60
C ILE A 131 5.14 8.03 -24.13
N ARG A 132 6.17 8.77 -23.70
CA ARG A 132 6.27 9.26 -22.32
C ARG A 132 5.12 10.19 -21.95
N ILE A 133 4.83 11.18 -22.80
CA ILE A 133 3.74 12.13 -22.57
C ILE A 133 2.39 11.40 -22.51
N ALA A 134 2.17 10.42 -23.39
CA ALA A 134 0.96 9.60 -23.39
C ALA A 134 0.82 8.80 -22.07
N ALA A 135 1.90 8.18 -21.60
CA ALA A 135 1.93 7.45 -20.33
C ALA A 135 1.56 8.37 -19.15
N ILE A 136 2.19 9.55 -19.04
CA ILE A 136 1.89 10.53 -17.99
C ILE A 136 0.42 10.97 -18.03
N LYS A 137 -0.13 11.25 -19.23
CA LYS A 137 -1.53 11.64 -19.39
C LYS A 137 -2.49 10.54 -18.95
N SER A 138 -2.18 9.28 -19.28
CA SER A 138 -2.99 8.12 -18.88
C SER A 138 -3.02 7.94 -17.36
N GLU A 139 -1.87 8.11 -16.69
CA GLU A 139 -1.80 8.01 -15.24
C GLU A 139 -2.58 9.13 -14.53
N ALA A 140 -2.46 10.37 -15.04
CA ALA A 140 -3.23 11.50 -14.52
C ALA A 140 -4.75 11.33 -14.73
N ALA A 141 -5.17 10.71 -15.82
CA ALA A 141 -6.58 10.36 -16.04
C ALA A 141 -7.05 9.31 -15.02
N ARG A 142 -6.27 8.24 -14.79
CA ARG A 142 -6.57 7.21 -13.79
C ARG A 142 -6.73 7.80 -12.38
N ARG A 143 -5.76 8.61 -11.93
CA ARG A 143 -5.82 9.27 -10.61
C ARG A 143 -7.07 10.14 -10.46
N ARG A 144 -7.50 10.83 -11.53
CA ARG A 144 -8.74 11.62 -11.52
C ARG A 144 -9.98 10.73 -11.40
N ALA A 145 -10.04 9.63 -12.16
CA ALA A 145 -11.16 8.68 -12.09
C ALA A 145 -11.29 8.05 -10.70
N THR A 146 -10.19 7.62 -10.08
CA THR A 146 -10.20 7.07 -8.71
C THR A 146 -10.71 8.10 -7.69
N ARG A 147 -10.21 9.33 -7.73
CA ARG A 147 -10.68 10.41 -6.84
C ARG A 147 -12.16 10.72 -7.04
N GLU A 148 -12.63 10.68 -8.28
CA GLU A 148 -14.04 10.90 -8.57
C GLU A 148 -14.92 9.78 -8.01
N LEU A 149 -14.48 8.52 -8.14
CA LEU A 149 -15.15 7.37 -7.55
C LEU A 149 -15.19 7.46 -6.02
N GLU A 150 -14.06 7.74 -5.37
CA GLU A 150 -13.98 7.96 -3.92
C GLU A 150 -14.89 9.12 -3.48
N ARG A 151 -14.92 10.21 -4.23
CA ARG A 151 -15.82 11.35 -3.96
C ARG A 151 -17.28 10.93 -4.07
N LYS A 152 -17.65 10.16 -5.11
CA LYS A 152 -19.02 9.64 -5.28
C LYS A 152 -19.39 8.68 -4.16
N GLN A 153 -18.48 7.79 -3.75
CA GLN A 153 -18.68 6.87 -2.63
C GLN A 153 -18.88 7.63 -1.32
N ARG A 154 -18.02 8.61 -1.00
CA ARG A 154 -18.16 9.45 0.19
C ARG A 154 -19.44 10.28 0.17
N ALA A 155 -19.82 10.83 -0.98
CA ALA A 155 -21.10 11.53 -1.13
C ALA A 155 -22.30 10.60 -0.88
N ALA A 156 -22.25 9.38 -1.42
CA ALA A 156 -23.29 8.37 -1.19
C ALA A 156 -23.37 7.93 0.28
N LEU A 157 -22.23 7.80 0.98
CA LEU A 157 -22.20 7.50 2.41
C LEU A 157 -22.77 8.65 3.25
N ARG A 158 -22.43 9.90 2.92
CA ARG A 158 -22.97 11.10 3.57
C ARG A 158 -24.47 11.28 3.38
N ALA A 159 -25.03 10.80 2.27
CA ALA A 159 -26.45 10.88 2.00
C ALA A 159 -27.27 9.87 2.81
N LYS A 160 -26.65 8.81 3.35
CA LYS A 160 -27.35 7.81 4.15
C LYS A 160 -27.65 8.36 5.56
N PRO A 161 -28.89 8.24 6.06
CA PRO A 161 -29.20 8.62 7.42
C PRO A 161 -28.45 7.73 8.41
N CYS A 162 -28.10 8.30 9.56
CA CYS A 162 -27.47 7.55 10.64
C CYS A 162 -28.51 6.64 11.30
N GLN A 163 -28.22 5.34 11.41
CA GLN A 163 -29.14 4.33 11.96
C GLN A 163 -28.77 3.88 13.38
N LEU A 164 -27.86 4.59 14.05
CA LEU A 164 -27.41 4.23 15.39
C LEU A 164 -28.46 4.62 16.44
N ALA A 165 -28.66 3.77 17.45
CA ALA A 165 -29.54 4.10 18.57
C ALA A 165 -28.77 4.90 19.64
N PRO A 166 -29.40 5.88 20.31
CA PRO A 166 -28.86 6.47 21.54
C PRO A 166 -28.49 5.39 22.56
N GLY A 167 -27.39 5.60 23.28
CA GLY A 167 -26.81 4.65 24.23
C GLY A 167 -25.84 3.64 23.59
N THR A 168 -25.78 3.53 22.26
CA THR A 168 -24.87 2.60 21.58
C THR A 168 -23.42 3.01 21.80
N VAL A 169 -22.56 2.07 22.21
CA VAL A 169 -21.10 2.26 22.25
C VAL A 169 -20.53 2.12 20.84
N VAL A 170 -19.76 3.10 20.41
CA VAL A 170 -19.29 3.24 19.04
C VAL A 170 -17.82 3.60 18.95
N GLU A 171 -17.22 3.32 17.80
CA GLU A 171 -15.87 3.72 17.41
C GLU A 171 -15.89 4.61 16.15
N VAL A 172 -14.81 5.37 15.94
CA VAL A 172 -14.67 6.32 14.82
C VAL A 172 -13.54 5.87 13.89
N ALA A 173 -13.82 5.66 12.60
CA ALA A 173 -12.85 5.13 11.63
C ALA A 173 -11.93 6.19 11.01
N GLU A 174 -12.44 7.40 10.75
CA GLU A 174 -11.77 8.41 9.91
C GLU A 174 -11.58 9.77 10.60
N MET A 175 -11.23 9.74 11.89
CA MET A 175 -10.84 10.95 12.64
C MET A 175 -9.60 10.65 13.48
N PRO A 176 -8.39 11.06 13.04
CA PRO A 176 -7.13 10.70 13.70
C PRO A 176 -7.09 10.94 15.22
N ALA A 177 -7.79 11.97 15.72
CA ALA A 177 -7.86 12.28 17.14
C ALA A 177 -8.74 11.32 17.98
N LEU A 178 -9.63 10.55 17.34
CA LEU A 178 -10.64 9.72 18.00
C LEU A 178 -10.56 8.23 17.58
N ILE A 179 -9.65 7.86 16.69
CA ILE A 179 -9.46 6.46 16.28
C ILE A 179 -9.05 5.64 17.51
N GLY A 180 -9.77 4.56 17.77
CA GLY A 180 -9.54 3.65 18.90
C GLY A 180 -10.09 4.13 20.24
N VAL A 181 -10.73 5.31 20.30
CA VAL A 181 -11.40 5.79 21.51
C VAL A 181 -12.89 5.44 21.42
N PRO A 182 -13.44 4.61 22.33
CA PRO A 182 -14.87 4.32 22.34
C PRO A 182 -15.66 5.55 22.80
N GLY A 183 -16.80 5.80 22.17
CA GLY A 183 -17.76 6.83 22.55
C GLY A 183 -19.15 6.25 22.72
N VAL A 184 -20.06 7.02 23.32
CA VAL A 184 -21.48 6.65 23.47
C VAL A 184 -22.34 7.61 22.66
N VAL A 185 -23.22 7.08 21.81
CA VAL A 185 -24.18 7.91 21.05
C VAL A 185 -25.18 8.54 22.01
N GLU A 186 -25.29 9.86 22.04
CA GLU A 186 -26.27 10.57 22.87
C GLU A 186 -27.56 10.86 22.10
N SER A 187 -27.42 11.27 20.84
CA SER A 187 -28.54 11.59 19.95
C SER A 187 -28.13 11.46 18.49
N VAL A 188 -29.13 11.37 17.60
CA VAL A 188 -28.95 11.31 16.16
C VAL A 188 -29.76 12.41 15.50
N ASP A 189 -29.11 13.17 14.62
CA ASP A 189 -29.65 14.31 13.87
C ASP A 189 -29.39 14.08 12.37
N GLY A 190 -30.35 13.43 11.70
CA GLY A 190 -30.28 13.08 10.28
C GLY A 190 -29.09 12.19 9.93
N ALA A 191 -28.12 12.75 9.21
CA ALA A 191 -26.88 12.05 8.82
C ALA A 191 -25.76 12.14 9.87
N HIS A 192 -26.00 12.76 11.03
CA HIS A 192 -25.00 12.96 12.09
C HIS A 192 -25.40 12.26 13.39
N ALA A 193 -24.40 11.79 14.13
CA ALA A 193 -24.53 11.33 15.50
C ALA A 193 -23.81 12.31 16.43
N HIS A 194 -24.43 12.63 17.58
CA HIS A 194 -23.74 13.28 18.68
C HIS A 194 -23.16 12.18 19.57
N VAL A 195 -21.84 12.09 19.63
CA VAL A 195 -21.12 11.03 20.34
C VAL A 195 -20.32 11.63 21.48
N ARG A 196 -20.52 11.11 22.69
CA ARG A 196 -19.76 11.51 23.88
C ARG A 196 -18.52 10.66 24.06
N PHE A 197 -17.38 11.33 24.21
CA PHE A 197 -16.09 10.77 24.59
C PHE A 197 -15.69 11.36 25.94
N GLY A 198 -15.81 10.57 27.00
CA GLY A 198 -15.61 11.06 28.38
C GLY A 198 -16.64 12.14 28.77
N THR A 199 -16.18 13.38 28.93
CA THR A 199 -17.01 14.55 29.31
C THR A 199 -17.38 15.45 28.13
N GLN A 200 -16.87 15.19 26.92
CA GLN A 200 -17.11 16.04 25.74
C GLN A 200 -17.97 15.31 24.71
N SER A 201 -18.89 16.04 24.09
CA SER A 201 -19.74 15.53 23.01
C SER A 201 -19.38 16.18 21.67
N TRP A 202 -19.29 15.34 20.63
CA TRP A 202 -18.87 15.74 19.28
C TRP A 202 -19.95 15.36 18.27
N LYS A 203 -20.24 16.27 17.32
CA LYS A 203 -21.11 15.99 16.18
C LYS A 203 -20.27 15.31 15.08
N ILE A 204 -20.58 14.07 14.76
CA ILE A 204 -19.83 13.24 13.81
C ILE A 204 -20.77 12.76 12.70
N GLU A 205 -20.31 12.74 11.46
CA GLU A 205 -21.07 12.14 10.34
C GLU A 205 -21.29 10.65 10.61
N GLY A 206 -22.53 10.17 10.58
CA GLY A 206 -22.91 8.82 11.00
C GLY A 206 -22.21 7.70 10.24
N TRP A 207 -21.83 7.93 8.97
CA TRP A 207 -21.06 6.95 8.19
C TRP A 207 -19.62 6.74 8.68
N ARG A 208 -19.10 7.61 9.55
CA ARG A 208 -17.77 7.47 10.18
C ARG A 208 -17.79 6.68 11.48
N VAL A 209 -18.98 6.37 11.96
CA VAL A 209 -19.23 5.80 13.29
C VAL A 209 -19.78 4.39 13.12
N TYR A 210 -19.25 3.43 13.86
CA TYR A 210 -19.71 2.04 13.82
C TYR A 210 -19.83 1.47 15.23
N PRO A 211 -20.74 0.51 15.48
CA PRO A 211 -20.87 -0.14 16.78
C PRO A 211 -19.55 -0.81 17.19
N SER A 212 -19.08 -0.54 18.42
CA SER A 212 -17.87 -1.17 18.94
C SER A 212 -18.16 -2.63 19.31
N THR A 213 -17.29 -3.54 18.90
CA THR A 213 -17.38 -4.97 19.27
C THR A 213 -17.06 -5.22 20.74
N LEU A 214 -16.45 -4.24 21.43
CA LEU A 214 -16.04 -4.36 22.83
C LEU A 214 -17.20 -4.30 23.82
N SER A 215 -18.41 -3.96 23.36
CA SER A 215 -19.57 -3.71 24.23
C SER A 215 -20.31 -4.97 24.71
N THR A 216 -19.85 -6.19 24.42
CA THR A 216 -20.60 -7.43 24.72
C THR A 216 -20.22 -8.11 26.05
N ILE A 217 -19.33 -7.53 26.87
CA ILE A 217 -18.77 -8.22 28.06
C ILE A 217 -19.35 -7.73 29.41
N ALA A 218 -20.35 -6.85 29.43
CA ALA A 218 -20.96 -6.40 30.69
C ALA A 218 -22.45 -6.74 30.76
N ALA A 219 -22.75 -7.96 31.21
CA ALA A 219 -24.03 -8.35 31.81
C ALA A 219 -23.74 -9.24 33.03
#